data_AF-A0A2N8NTY4-F1
#
_entry.id   AF-A0A2N8NTY4-F1
#
_cell.length_a   1.000
_cell.length_b   1.000
_cell.length_c   1.000
_cell.angle_alpha   90.00
_cell.angle_beta   90.00
_cell.angle_gamma   90.00
#
_symmetry.space_group_name_H-M   'P 1'
#
loop_
_entity.id
_entity.type
_entity.pdbx_description
1 polymer ?
#
loop_
_entity_poly.entity_id
_entity_poly.type
_entity_poly.pdbx_seq_one_letter_code
_entity_poly.pdbx_strand_id
1 'polypeptide(L)'
;MSHPSRRTYRARRAGRTSRARKWSLALIAAVVLGVASWPVLNYFDVFSDKGDPISFEDGKDTTARPANAGTLMPTGPTADLRVETTLADGTKIAKTTLHGAKSGFTGKVWVWAPKEYKDPKYAKSGFPVLIALPGGEGAQQNYWMGTDLKLQSSIAKWAEEGKSLPFIVVMPALNPDKKFYRDGSDIPGHEKMGTWLTEDVPDLVKANFRTIKSRDGWAFMGSSSGGFAGMKAVLKHPDKFKAAIASGPDIVPDSPLWAGHEQEKQDNNPQVLAKRLAAVGKPDVYLAFQVGTAEPASVMSQVKQFRTQYGKGPVHTMLHEIPGGQHDAHTYVPNMEQGGLIQWISKHMQGPTPAS
;
A
#
# COMPACT_ATOMS: atom_id res chain seq x y z
N MET A 1 50.54 79.37 56.21
CA MET A 1 50.88 78.47 55.10
C MET A 1 49.59 77.79 54.64
N SER A 2 49.28 77.98 53.37
CA SER A 2 47.95 77.89 52.74
C SER A 2 47.69 76.53 52.06
N HIS A 3 46.42 76.12 52.05
CA HIS A 3 45.85 74.92 51.43
C HIS A 3 46.31 74.60 50.00
N PRO A 4 46.25 73.31 49.61
CA PRO A 4 45.91 72.93 48.25
C PRO A 4 44.58 72.14 48.16
N SER A 5 43.99 72.27 46.98
CA SER A 5 42.61 72.02 46.58
C SER A 5 42.29 70.54 46.25
N ARG A 6 41.04 70.16 46.49
CA ARG A 6 40.45 68.86 46.09
C ARG A 6 40.23 68.83 44.56
N ARG A 7 40.79 67.82 43.88
CA ARG A 7 40.38 67.41 42.52
C ARG A 7 39.51 66.15 42.63
N THR A 8 38.28 66.24 42.15
CA THR A 8 37.33 65.12 42.05
C THR A 8 37.62 64.28 40.80
N TYR A 9 37.85 62.97 40.98
CA TYR A 9 37.96 62.02 39.88
C TYR A 9 36.56 61.49 39.55
N ARG A 10 36.03 61.81 38.36
CA ARG A 10 34.78 61.25 37.82
C ARG A 10 35.10 59.94 37.10
N ALA A 11 34.81 58.80 37.70
CA ALA A 11 34.95 57.50 37.05
C ALA A 11 33.85 57.33 35.98
N ARG A 12 34.23 57.29 34.69
CA ARG A 12 33.37 56.83 33.59
C ARG A 12 33.14 55.32 33.76
N ARG A 13 31.91 54.92 34.10
CA ARG A 13 31.47 53.52 34.04
C ARG A 13 31.25 53.14 32.57
N ALA A 14 32.22 52.46 31.97
CA ALA A 14 32.09 51.94 30.61
C ALA A 14 31.18 50.69 30.58
N GLY A 15 30.35 50.60 29.53
CA GLY A 15 29.15 49.77 29.45
C GLY A 15 29.38 48.26 29.54
N ARG A 16 28.68 47.63 30.49
CA ARG A 16 28.54 46.17 30.64
C ARG A 16 27.30 45.62 29.89
N THR A 17 26.63 46.44 29.08
CA THR A 17 25.39 46.13 28.33
C THR A 17 25.61 45.71 26.87
N SER A 18 26.86 45.76 26.37
CA SER A 18 27.19 45.54 24.95
C SER A 18 27.35 44.05 24.58
N ARG A 19 27.91 43.21 25.46
CA ARG A 19 28.16 41.78 25.13
C ARG A 19 26.90 40.93 25.12
N ALA A 20 25.99 41.11 26.09
CA ALA A 20 24.76 40.32 26.16
C ALA A 20 23.87 40.52 24.92
N ARG A 21 23.68 41.77 24.47
CA ARG A 21 22.94 42.08 23.24
C ARG A 21 23.56 41.47 21.98
N LYS A 22 24.90 41.45 21.88
CA LYS A 22 25.61 40.84 20.74
C LYS A 22 25.41 39.32 20.70
N TRP A 23 25.44 38.64 21.84
CA TRP A 23 25.16 37.21 21.92
C TRP A 23 23.70 36.88 21.61
N SER A 24 22.74 37.68 22.10
CA SER A 24 21.32 37.49 21.77
C SER A 24 21.03 37.69 20.28
N LEU A 25 21.64 38.70 19.64
CA LEU A 25 21.49 38.94 18.20
C LEU A 25 22.13 37.82 17.37
N ALA A 26 23.28 37.29 17.77
CA ALA A 26 23.92 36.16 17.10
C ALA A 26 23.09 34.87 17.20
N LEU A 27 22.47 34.61 18.36
CA LEU A 27 21.57 33.47 18.58
C LEU A 27 20.30 33.59 17.74
N ILE A 28 19.68 34.77 17.70
CA ILE A 28 18.50 35.02 16.86
C ILE A 28 18.86 34.87 15.37
N ALA A 29 20.00 35.41 14.93
CA ALA A 29 20.45 35.25 13.56
C ALA A 29 20.71 33.78 13.20
N ALA A 30 21.31 32.99 14.10
CA ALA A 30 21.52 31.56 13.90
C ALA A 30 20.20 30.77 13.81
N VAL A 31 19.22 31.09 14.65
CA VAL A 31 17.89 30.48 14.61
C VAL A 31 17.14 30.86 13.32
N VAL A 32 17.18 32.14 12.93
CA VAL A 32 16.54 32.61 11.69
C VAL A 32 17.18 31.97 10.46
N LEU A 33 18.52 31.86 10.43
CA LEU A 33 19.22 31.17 9.34
C LEU A 33 18.92 29.66 9.34
N GLY A 34 18.83 29.01 10.50
CA GLY A 34 18.43 27.61 10.62
C GLY A 34 17.00 27.36 10.13
N VAL A 35 16.05 28.21 10.53
CA VAL A 35 14.63 28.10 10.10
C VAL A 35 14.46 28.45 8.63
N ALA A 36 15.20 29.43 8.09
CA ALA A 36 15.14 29.79 6.68
C ALA A 36 15.84 28.77 5.76
N SER A 37 16.87 28.07 6.26
CA SER A 37 17.55 27.01 5.52
C SER A 37 16.83 25.67 5.59
N TRP A 38 15.98 25.42 6.60
CA TRP A 38 15.24 24.16 6.73
C TRP A 38 14.35 23.83 5.52
N PRO A 39 13.52 24.74 4.97
CA PRO A 39 12.75 24.47 3.75
C PRO A 39 13.64 24.15 2.55
N VAL A 40 14.80 24.81 2.45
CA VAL A 40 15.76 24.61 1.36
C VAL A 40 16.46 23.25 1.49
N LEU A 41 16.91 22.89 2.69
CA LEU A 41 17.54 21.59 2.98
C LEU A 41 16.53 20.43 2.83
N ASN A 42 15.27 20.65 3.20
CA ASN A 42 14.18 19.71 2.98
C ASN A 42 13.81 19.58 1.49
N TYR A 43 13.85 20.69 0.74
CA TYR A 43 13.63 20.71 -0.71
C TYR A 43 14.75 19.98 -1.47
N PHE A 44 16.00 20.05 -0.97
CA PHE A 44 17.16 19.34 -1.53
C PHE A 44 17.40 17.95 -0.91
N ASP A 45 16.44 17.43 -0.12
CA ASP A 45 16.48 16.06 0.42
C ASP A 45 17.72 15.75 1.30
N VAL A 46 18.34 16.78 1.91
CA VAL A 46 19.62 16.67 2.65
C VAL A 46 19.50 15.85 3.95
N PHE A 47 18.28 15.64 4.45
CA PHE A 47 17.97 14.80 5.62
C PHE A 47 17.08 13.59 5.28
N SER A 48 17.03 13.22 4.01
CA SER A 48 16.22 12.09 3.54
C SER A 48 16.87 10.77 3.89
N ASP A 49 16.08 9.85 4.43
CA ASP A 49 16.47 8.46 4.62
C ASP A 49 16.19 7.62 3.36
N LYS A 50 15.79 8.26 2.26
CA LYS A 50 15.51 7.60 1.00
C LYS A 50 16.75 6.85 0.50
N GLY A 51 16.58 5.55 0.25
CA GLY A 51 17.65 4.64 -0.17
C GLY A 51 18.31 3.88 0.96
N ASP A 52 18.04 4.23 2.22
CA ASP A 52 18.57 3.52 3.38
C ASP A 52 17.99 2.10 3.47
N PRO A 53 18.80 1.10 3.84
CA PRO A 53 18.31 -0.25 4.11
C PRO A 53 17.29 -0.27 5.26
N ILE A 54 16.21 -1.01 5.09
CA ILE A 54 15.15 -1.16 6.10
C ILE A 54 14.69 -2.61 6.21
N SER A 55 14.39 -3.03 7.44
CA SER A 55 13.68 -4.27 7.76
C SER A 55 12.43 -3.93 8.57
N PHE A 56 11.30 -4.54 8.23
CA PHE A 56 10.08 -4.42 9.04
C PHE A 56 10.09 -5.37 10.25
N GLU A 57 11.01 -6.33 10.28
CA GLU A 57 11.23 -7.21 11.44
C GLU A 57 12.33 -6.68 12.35
N ASP A 58 12.12 -6.84 13.66
CA ASP A 58 13.13 -6.54 14.68
C ASP A 58 14.09 -7.72 14.79
N GLY A 59 15.36 -7.49 14.50
CA GLY A 59 16.47 -8.45 14.72
C GLY A 59 16.59 -9.58 13.70
N LYS A 60 17.84 -9.98 13.41
CA LYS A 60 18.21 -11.13 12.54
C LYS A 60 18.05 -12.50 13.22
N ASP A 61 17.44 -12.55 14.40
CA ASP A 61 17.43 -13.76 15.20
C ASP A 61 16.39 -14.75 14.68
N THR A 62 16.91 -15.85 14.11
CA THR A 62 16.21 -16.93 13.40
C THR A 62 15.77 -18.06 14.34
N THR A 63 15.89 -17.86 15.65
CA THR A 63 15.27 -18.73 16.64
C THR A 63 13.74 -18.68 16.52
N ALA A 64 13.07 -19.81 16.75
CA ALA A 64 11.62 -19.94 16.61
C ALA A 64 10.89 -18.94 17.53
N ARG A 65 10.56 -17.78 16.99
CA ARG A 65 9.82 -16.75 17.70
C ARG A 65 8.42 -17.30 18.01
N PRO A 66 7.93 -17.17 19.25
CA PRO A 66 6.58 -17.58 19.59
C PRO A 66 5.57 -16.79 18.75
N ALA A 67 4.68 -17.49 18.08
CA ALA A 67 3.67 -16.92 17.20
C ALA A 67 2.27 -17.40 17.60
N ASN A 68 1.26 -16.55 17.44
CA ASN A 68 -0.12 -16.93 17.65
C ASN A 68 -0.57 -17.97 16.61
N ALA A 69 -1.61 -18.75 16.94
CA ALA A 69 -2.21 -19.67 15.99
C ALA A 69 -2.69 -18.91 14.74
N GLY A 70 -2.32 -19.40 13.54
CA GLY A 70 -2.66 -18.74 12.28
C GLY A 70 -1.68 -17.67 11.81
N THR A 71 -0.68 -17.30 12.62
CA THR A 71 0.43 -16.44 12.19
C THR A 71 1.48 -17.25 11.41
N LEU A 72 1.92 -16.71 10.28
CA LEU A 72 3.14 -17.12 9.59
C LEU A 72 4.24 -16.10 9.92
N MET A 73 5.28 -16.54 10.62
CA MET A 73 6.48 -15.74 10.83
C MET A 73 7.27 -15.61 9.51
N PRO A 74 8.04 -14.52 9.33
CA PRO A 74 8.88 -14.31 8.16
C PRO A 74 9.72 -15.54 7.84
N THR A 75 9.56 -16.08 6.63
CA THR A 75 10.22 -17.34 6.24
C THR A 75 11.63 -17.15 5.70
N GLY A 76 12.03 -15.91 5.39
CA GLY A 76 13.19 -15.63 4.56
C GLY A 76 13.04 -16.11 3.11
N PRO A 77 14.00 -15.76 2.23
CA PRO A 77 15.14 -14.89 2.50
C PRO A 77 14.73 -13.41 2.70
N THR A 78 15.53 -12.66 3.46
CA THR A 78 15.34 -11.22 3.60
C THR A 78 15.63 -10.51 2.27
N ALA A 79 14.70 -9.68 1.83
CA ALA A 79 14.85 -8.87 0.62
C ALA A 79 15.66 -7.60 0.91
N ASP A 80 16.35 -7.09 -0.12
CA ASP A 80 17.02 -5.78 -0.06
C ASP A 80 15.98 -4.66 -0.19
N LEU A 81 15.25 -4.41 0.90
CA LEU A 81 14.27 -3.34 1.01
C LEU A 81 14.98 -2.02 1.34
N ARG A 82 14.70 -1.00 0.54
CA ARG A 82 15.21 0.37 0.75
C ARG A 82 14.06 1.33 0.97
N VAL A 83 14.24 2.31 1.86
CA VAL A 83 13.24 3.35 2.07
C VAL A 83 13.01 4.11 0.76
N GLU A 84 11.76 4.23 0.35
CA GLU A 84 11.34 5.06 -0.77
C GLU A 84 10.77 6.39 -0.29
N THR A 85 10.01 6.37 0.80
CA THR A 85 9.37 7.55 1.39
C THR A 85 9.06 7.32 2.87
N THR A 86 9.31 8.33 3.71
CA THR A 86 8.83 8.40 5.09
C THR A 86 7.54 9.22 5.15
N LEU A 87 6.47 8.64 5.70
CA LEU A 87 5.17 9.30 5.85
C LEU A 87 5.16 10.24 7.06
N ALA A 88 4.19 11.15 7.11
CA ALA A 88 4.06 12.15 8.19
C ALA A 88 3.91 11.54 9.59
N ASP A 89 3.46 10.29 9.66
CA ASP A 89 3.24 9.55 10.89
C ASP A 89 4.44 8.69 11.33
N GLY A 90 5.57 8.80 10.60
CA GLY A 90 6.83 8.09 10.84
C GLY A 90 6.92 6.70 10.19
N THR A 91 5.82 6.15 9.67
CA THR A 91 5.86 4.89 8.91
C THR A 91 6.54 5.08 7.57
N LYS A 92 7.04 3.99 6.98
CA LYS A 92 7.90 4.04 5.79
C LYS A 92 7.33 3.17 4.68
N ILE A 93 7.31 3.72 3.46
CA ILE A 93 7.17 2.94 2.24
C ILE A 93 8.57 2.52 1.85
N ALA A 94 8.78 1.21 1.68
CA ALA A 94 10.03 0.65 1.20
C ALA A 94 9.84 0.05 -0.20
N LYS A 95 10.93 -0.14 -0.93
CA LYS A 95 10.97 -0.71 -2.28
C LYS A 95 12.08 -1.74 -2.40
N THR A 96 11.83 -2.78 -3.18
CA THR A 96 12.86 -3.69 -3.68
C THR A 96 12.63 -4.03 -5.16
N THR A 97 13.66 -4.59 -5.80
CA THR A 97 13.54 -5.25 -7.11
C THR A 97 13.55 -6.75 -6.87
N LEU A 98 12.41 -7.40 -7.12
CA LEU A 98 12.22 -8.83 -6.92
C LEU A 98 12.40 -9.55 -8.26
N HIS A 99 13.26 -10.58 -8.27
CA HIS A 99 13.25 -11.60 -9.29
C HIS A 99 12.30 -12.73 -8.87
N GLY A 100 11.19 -12.88 -9.59
CA GLY A 100 10.20 -13.92 -9.34
C GLY A 100 10.69 -15.27 -9.83
N ALA A 101 11.00 -16.19 -8.92
CA ALA A 101 11.51 -17.51 -9.26
C ALA A 101 10.49 -18.35 -10.03
N LYS A 102 9.18 -18.13 -9.81
CA LYS A 102 8.10 -18.90 -10.46
C LYS A 102 7.66 -18.26 -11.77
N SER A 103 7.51 -16.94 -11.81
CA SER A 103 7.13 -16.21 -13.03
C SER A 103 8.29 -16.03 -14.01
N GLY A 104 9.53 -16.02 -13.52
CA GLY A 104 10.72 -15.60 -14.26
C GLY A 104 10.82 -14.08 -14.47
N PHE A 105 9.83 -13.31 -13.99
CA PHE A 105 9.79 -11.86 -14.19
C PHE A 105 10.59 -11.13 -13.10
N THR A 106 11.27 -10.05 -13.49
CA THR A 106 11.95 -9.15 -12.54
C THR A 106 11.23 -7.82 -12.52
N GLY A 107 10.69 -7.46 -11.36
CA GLY A 107 9.85 -6.27 -11.18
C GLY A 107 10.10 -5.56 -9.86
N LYS A 108 9.70 -4.28 -9.79
CA LYS A 108 9.72 -3.51 -8.54
C LYS A 108 8.49 -3.87 -7.68
N VAL A 109 8.70 -3.93 -6.38
CA VAL A 109 7.63 -4.08 -5.38
C VAL A 109 7.85 -3.05 -4.29
N TRP A 110 6.81 -2.26 -4.01
CA TRP A 110 6.78 -1.37 -2.85
C TRP A 110 5.94 -2.00 -1.75
N VAL A 111 6.32 -1.74 -0.51
CA VAL A 111 5.67 -2.29 0.68
C VAL A 111 5.55 -1.23 1.76
N TRP A 112 4.48 -1.32 2.54
CA TRP A 112 4.24 -0.48 3.71
C TRP A 112 3.55 -1.33 4.78
N ALA A 113 3.89 -1.09 6.04
CA ALA A 113 3.24 -1.72 7.18
C ALA A 113 2.65 -0.65 8.12
N PRO A 114 1.47 -0.91 8.70
CA PRO A 114 0.80 0.01 9.60
C PRO A 114 1.52 0.06 10.96
N LYS A 115 1.29 1.10 11.76
CA LYS A 115 1.97 1.28 13.06
C LYS A 115 1.72 0.11 14.02
N GLU A 116 0.54 -0.48 13.95
CA GLU A 116 0.14 -1.67 14.70
C GLU A 116 1.12 -2.83 14.49
N TYR A 117 1.80 -2.89 13.34
CA TYR A 117 2.81 -3.89 13.08
C TYR A 117 3.97 -3.86 14.08
N LYS A 118 4.30 -2.69 14.63
CA LYS A 118 5.34 -2.51 15.66
C LYS A 118 4.77 -2.37 17.07
N ASP A 119 3.45 -2.45 17.24
CA ASP A 119 2.82 -2.41 18.57
C ASP A 119 3.14 -3.71 19.32
N PRO A 120 3.75 -3.65 20.53
CA PRO A 120 4.07 -4.83 21.33
C PRO A 120 2.87 -5.76 21.55
N LYS A 121 1.64 -5.23 21.59
CA LYS A 121 0.43 -6.05 21.76
C LYS A 121 0.20 -7.00 20.58
N TYR A 122 0.76 -6.73 19.40
CA TYR A 122 0.66 -7.57 18.21
C TYR A 122 1.97 -8.26 17.83
N ALA A 123 2.97 -8.30 18.72
CA ALA A 123 4.29 -8.84 18.43
C ALA A 123 4.30 -10.31 17.93
N LYS A 124 3.27 -11.09 18.26
CA LYS A 124 3.11 -12.51 17.87
C LYS A 124 2.06 -12.73 16.78
N SER A 125 1.48 -11.66 16.24
CA SER A 125 0.37 -11.72 15.30
C SER A 125 0.80 -11.52 13.86
N GLY A 126 0.18 -12.31 12.99
CA GLY A 126 0.20 -12.09 11.57
C GLY A 126 -0.74 -10.95 11.20
N PHE A 127 -0.36 -10.19 10.18
CA PHE A 127 -1.16 -9.10 9.65
C PHE A 127 -1.80 -9.50 8.32
N PRO A 128 -3.00 -8.98 8.03
CA PRO A 128 -3.60 -9.15 6.72
C PRO A 128 -2.84 -8.34 5.68
N VAL A 129 -2.87 -8.78 4.44
CA VAL A 129 -2.16 -8.21 3.29
C VAL A 129 -3.17 -7.70 2.28
N LEU A 130 -2.97 -6.47 1.83
CA LEU A 130 -3.72 -5.83 0.76
C LEU A 130 -2.77 -5.53 -0.40
N ILE A 131 -2.87 -6.32 -1.48
CA ILE A 131 -2.08 -6.12 -2.69
C ILE A 131 -2.77 -5.06 -3.57
N ALA A 132 -2.17 -3.87 -3.66
CA ALA A 132 -2.69 -2.71 -4.36
C ALA A 132 -2.15 -2.60 -5.80
N LEU A 133 -3.03 -2.78 -6.77
CA LEU A 133 -2.70 -2.83 -8.20
C LEU A 133 -3.14 -1.53 -8.91
N PRO A 134 -2.23 -0.86 -9.65
CA PRO A 134 -2.56 0.34 -10.40
C PRO A 134 -3.42 0.00 -11.62
N GLY A 135 -4.04 1.01 -12.23
CA GLY A 135 -4.71 0.92 -13.52
C GLY A 135 -3.79 1.20 -14.70
N GLY A 136 -4.33 1.07 -15.91
CA GLY A 136 -3.61 1.27 -17.16
C GLY A 136 -2.41 0.35 -17.31
N GLU A 137 -1.30 0.91 -17.78
CA GLU A 137 -0.03 0.19 -18.00
C GLU A 137 0.52 -0.39 -16.71
N GLY A 138 0.46 0.32 -15.58
CA GLY A 138 0.95 -0.19 -14.29
C GLY A 138 2.39 -0.73 -14.27
N ALA A 139 3.20 -0.31 -15.25
CA ALA A 139 4.58 -0.75 -15.43
C ALA A 139 5.55 0.26 -14.80
N GLN A 140 6.70 -0.23 -14.33
CA GLN A 140 7.83 0.56 -13.78
C GLN A 140 7.59 1.33 -12.48
N GLN A 141 6.39 1.88 -12.25
CA GLN A 141 5.96 2.53 -11.01
C GLN A 141 4.49 2.19 -10.73
N ASN A 142 4.22 1.82 -9.49
CA ASN A 142 2.86 1.61 -8.99
C ASN A 142 2.43 2.87 -8.25
N TYR A 143 1.52 3.67 -8.82
CA TYR A 143 1.16 4.99 -8.27
C TYR A 143 0.53 4.94 -6.87
N TRP A 144 0.09 3.76 -6.38
CA TRP A 144 -0.37 3.62 -5.00
C TRP A 144 0.73 3.87 -3.98
N MET A 145 2.01 3.83 -4.37
CA MET A 145 3.14 4.25 -3.54
C MET A 145 3.18 5.77 -3.31
N GLY A 146 2.49 6.55 -4.13
CA GLY A 146 2.44 8.00 -4.04
C GLY A 146 1.68 8.45 -2.79
N THR A 147 2.16 9.53 -2.16
CA THR A 147 1.55 10.07 -0.94
C THR A 147 0.40 11.04 -1.21
N ASP A 148 0.23 11.46 -2.46
CA ASP A 148 -0.83 12.35 -2.94
C ASP A 148 -2.21 11.69 -2.92
N LEU A 149 -2.28 10.38 -3.23
CA LEU A 149 -3.50 9.58 -3.15
C LEU A 149 -3.86 9.18 -1.72
N LYS A 150 -2.90 9.28 -0.78
CA LYS A 150 -3.08 9.02 0.66
C LYS A 150 -3.62 7.63 1.00
N LEU A 151 -3.31 6.61 0.21
CA LEU A 151 -3.82 5.24 0.46
C LEU A 151 -3.38 4.73 1.84
N GLN A 152 -2.08 4.75 2.13
CA GLN A 152 -1.48 4.21 3.36
C GLN A 152 -1.93 5.01 4.58
N SER A 153 -1.92 6.34 4.50
CA SER A 153 -2.39 7.20 5.58
C SER A 153 -3.90 7.09 5.82
N SER A 154 -4.70 6.80 4.79
CA SER A 154 -6.12 6.49 4.95
C SER A 154 -6.33 5.14 5.63
N ILE A 155 -5.61 4.08 5.22
CA ILE A 155 -5.67 2.76 5.85
C ILE A 155 -5.24 2.84 7.33
N ALA A 156 -4.15 3.55 7.63
CA ALA A 156 -3.70 3.78 9.01
C ALA A 156 -4.81 4.46 9.85
N LYS A 157 -5.38 5.56 9.34
CA LYS A 157 -6.49 6.25 10.00
C LYS A 157 -7.69 5.32 10.23
N TRP A 158 -8.11 4.58 9.21
CA TRP A 158 -9.27 3.70 9.32
C TRP A 158 -9.02 2.52 10.26
N ALA A 159 -7.79 2.03 10.36
CA ALA A 159 -7.40 1.00 11.33
C ALA A 159 -7.47 1.53 12.76
N GLU A 160 -6.92 2.73 13.02
CA GLU A 160 -7.03 3.42 14.31
C GLU A 160 -8.50 3.67 14.70
N GLU A 161 -9.37 3.99 13.73
CA GLU A 161 -10.81 4.18 13.94
C GLU A 161 -11.62 2.87 14.05
N GLY A 162 -10.98 1.69 13.90
CA GLY A 162 -11.67 0.40 13.91
C GLY A 162 -12.56 0.14 12.69
N LYS A 163 -12.41 0.93 11.62
CA LYS A 163 -13.14 0.80 10.35
C LYS A 163 -12.41 -0.10 9.34
N SER A 164 -11.11 -0.29 9.49
CA SER A 164 -10.30 -1.17 8.65
C SER A 164 -9.50 -2.14 9.49
N LEU A 165 -9.16 -3.30 8.95
CA LEU A 165 -8.02 -4.05 9.46
C LEU A 165 -6.71 -3.27 9.20
N PRO A 166 -5.67 -3.46 10.03
CA PRO A 166 -4.36 -2.88 9.79
C PRO A 166 -3.63 -3.69 8.72
N PHE A 167 -3.86 -3.38 7.44
CA PHE A 167 -3.25 -4.13 6.34
C PHE A 167 -1.76 -3.78 6.13
N ILE A 168 -0.93 -4.79 5.89
CA ILE A 168 0.30 -4.61 5.11
C ILE A 168 -0.11 -4.29 3.68
N VAL A 169 0.36 -3.17 3.13
CA VAL A 169 0.05 -2.74 1.77
C VAL A 169 1.22 -3.10 0.86
N VAL A 170 0.93 -3.86 -0.19
CA VAL A 170 1.94 -4.37 -1.14
C VAL A 170 1.58 -3.88 -2.52
N MET A 171 2.51 -3.21 -3.18
CA MET A 171 2.28 -2.46 -4.41
C MET A 171 3.26 -2.96 -5.47
N PRO A 172 3.00 -4.09 -6.14
CA PRO A 172 3.89 -4.61 -7.18
C PRO A 172 3.69 -3.87 -8.52
N ALA A 173 4.66 -4.00 -9.43
CA ALA A 173 4.41 -3.74 -10.84
C ALA A 173 3.29 -4.68 -11.37
N LEU A 174 2.36 -4.13 -12.16
CA LEU A 174 1.25 -4.88 -12.74
C LEU A 174 1.61 -5.49 -14.10
N ASN A 175 2.37 -4.76 -14.92
CA ASN A 175 2.82 -5.21 -16.23
C ASN A 175 4.33 -4.99 -16.40
N PRO A 176 4.99 -5.77 -17.28
CA PRO A 176 6.44 -5.67 -17.49
C PRO A 176 6.81 -4.41 -18.29
N ASP A 177 5.92 -3.93 -19.15
CA ASP A 177 6.13 -2.78 -20.03
C ASP A 177 4.85 -1.97 -20.22
N LYS A 178 5.01 -0.85 -20.93
CA LYS A 178 3.96 0.14 -21.21
C LYS A 178 3.19 -0.13 -22.50
N LYS A 179 3.61 -1.12 -23.30
CA LYS A 179 3.08 -1.36 -24.65
C LYS A 179 1.80 -2.17 -24.60
N PHE A 180 1.81 -3.26 -23.83
CA PHE A 180 0.67 -4.15 -23.69
C PHE A 180 0.48 -4.55 -22.23
N TYR A 181 -0.76 -4.66 -21.78
CA TYR A 181 -1.06 -5.24 -20.48
C TYR A 181 -1.34 -6.74 -20.63
N ARG A 182 -1.02 -7.51 -19.60
CA ARG A 182 -1.12 -8.99 -19.60
C ARG A 182 -2.38 -9.48 -18.91
N ASP A 183 -3.31 -8.58 -18.59
CA ASP A 183 -4.54 -8.89 -17.84
C ASP A 183 -4.25 -9.55 -16.48
N GLY A 184 -3.07 -9.31 -15.90
CA GLY A 184 -2.58 -10.05 -14.73
C GLY A 184 -2.57 -11.57 -14.95
N SER A 185 -2.25 -12.02 -16.17
CA SER A 185 -2.34 -13.42 -16.61
C SER A 185 -0.99 -13.96 -17.09
N ASP A 186 -0.90 -15.28 -17.20
CA ASP A 186 0.21 -15.96 -17.86
C ASP A 186 -0.21 -16.25 -19.30
N ILE A 187 -0.16 -15.21 -20.14
CA ILE A 187 -0.49 -15.34 -21.56
C ILE A 187 0.64 -16.15 -22.23
N PRO A 188 0.35 -17.22 -22.99
CA PRO A 188 1.39 -18.02 -23.63
C PRO A 188 2.34 -17.15 -24.48
N GLY A 189 3.65 -17.42 -24.38
CA GLY A 189 4.67 -16.64 -25.09
C GLY A 189 5.04 -15.29 -24.44
N HIS A 190 4.40 -14.91 -23.32
CA HIS A 190 4.65 -13.65 -22.62
C HIS A 190 5.04 -13.86 -21.15
N GLU A 191 5.40 -12.76 -20.48
CA GLU A 191 5.73 -12.72 -19.06
C GLU A 191 4.56 -13.21 -18.22
N LYS A 192 4.86 -14.06 -17.22
CA LYS A 192 3.88 -14.73 -16.37
C LYS A 192 3.36 -13.81 -15.27
N MET A 193 2.59 -12.78 -15.66
CA MET A 193 2.11 -11.77 -14.72
C MET A 193 1.02 -12.30 -13.76
N GLY A 194 0.32 -13.38 -14.12
CA GLY A 194 -0.58 -14.05 -13.19
C GLY A 194 0.18 -14.73 -12.06
N THR A 195 1.22 -15.50 -12.41
CA THR A 195 2.12 -16.14 -11.43
C THR A 195 2.86 -15.10 -10.59
N TRP A 196 3.34 -14.00 -11.20
CA TRP A 196 4.01 -12.92 -10.47
C TRP A 196 3.14 -12.36 -9.33
N LEU A 197 1.88 -12.02 -9.63
CA LEU A 197 0.97 -11.40 -8.67
C LEU A 197 0.44 -12.39 -7.62
N THR A 198 0.32 -13.67 -7.96
CA THR A 198 -0.35 -14.66 -7.11
C THR A 198 0.61 -15.60 -6.37
N GLU A 199 1.88 -15.59 -6.75
CA GLU A 199 2.92 -16.43 -6.15
C GLU A 199 4.13 -15.63 -5.69
N ASP A 200 4.88 -15.02 -6.62
CA ASP A 200 6.17 -14.41 -6.31
C ASP A 200 6.04 -13.21 -5.36
N VAL A 201 5.06 -12.33 -5.60
CA VAL A 201 4.78 -11.19 -4.72
C VAL A 201 4.31 -11.66 -3.34
N PRO A 202 3.32 -12.56 -3.19
CA PRO A 202 3.00 -13.15 -1.89
C PRO A 202 4.19 -13.82 -1.19
N ASP A 203 5.06 -14.51 -1.91
CA ASP A 203 6.23 -15.19 -1.33
C ASP A 203 7.25 -14.17 -0.80
N LEU A 204 7.50 -13.06 -1.51
CA LEU A 204 8.30 -11.93 -1.00
C LEU A 204 7.74 -11.42 0.34
N VAL A 205 6.41 -11.25 0.43
CA VAL A 205 5.76 -10.70 1.62
C VAL A 205 5.84 -11.69 2.78
N LYS A 206 5.57 -12.98 2.56
CA LYS A 206 5.73 -14.04 3.58
C LYS A 206 7.17 -14.18 4.06
N ALA A 207 8.15 -13.91 3.19
CA ALA A 207 9.56 -13.97 3.54
C ALA A 207 10.01 -12.81 4.45
N ASN A 208 9.33 -11.67 4.40
CA ASN A 208 9.79 -10.41 5.02
C ASN A 208 8.83 -9.83 6.06
N PHE A 209 7.62 -10.39 6.21
CA PHE A 209 6.59 -9.93 7.14
C PHE A 209 5.89 -11.09 7.87
N ARG A 210 5.43 -10.82 9.09
CA ARG A 210 4.44 -11.60 9.83
C ARG A 210 3.09 -11.46 9.15
N THR A 211 2.67 -12.51 8.47
CA THR A 211 1.41 -12.53 7.73
C THR A 211 0.42 -13.50 8.37
N ILE A 212 -0.85 -13.32 8.08
CA ILE A 212 -1.84 -14.37 8.33
C ILE A 212 -1.61 -15.50 7.34
N LYS A 213 -1.51 -16.73 7.85
CA LYS A 213 -1.15 -17.92 7.07
C LYS A 213 -2.22 -18.34 6.06
N SER A 214 -3.49 -18.22 6.43
CA SER A 214 -4.63 -18.64 5.60
C SER A 214 -4.99 -17.57 4.58
N ARG A 215 -5.76 -17.96 3.56
CA ARG A 215 -6.35 -17.04 2.59
C ARG A 215 -7.15 -15.89 3.19
N ASP A 216 -7.68 -16.07 4.41
CA ASP A 216 -8.55 -15.09 5.06
C ASP A 216 -7.80 -13.81 5.45
N GLY A 217 -6.46 -13.83 5.38
CA GLY A 217 -5.63 -12.64 5.52
C GLY A 217 -5.14 -12.01 4.22
N TRP A 218 -5.57 -12.49 3.04
CA TRP A 218 -5.03 -12.00 1.76
C TRP A 218 -6.13 -11.45 0.85
N ALA A 219 -5.98 -10.18 0.48
CA ALA A 219 -6.88 -9.48 -0.43
C ALA A 219 -6.13 -8.64 -1.46
N PHE A 220 -6.86 -8.31 -2.52
CA PHE A 220 -6.43 -7.34 -3.51
C PHE A 220 -7.21 -6.03 -3.37
N MET A 221 -6.62 -4.95 -3.85
CA MET A 221 -7.37 -3.80 -4.32
C MET A 221 -6.77 -3.31 -5.62
N GLY A 222 -7.55 -2.64 -6.45
CA GLY A 222 -7.01 -1.99 -7.62
C GLY A 222 -8.03 -1.14 -8.33
N SER A 223 -7.55 -0.40 -9.33
CA SER A 223 -8.43 0.35 -10.22
C SER A 223 -8.23 -0.05 -11.68
N SER A 224 -9.27 0.04 -12.51
CA SER A 224 -9.21 -0.29 -13.94
C SER A 224 -8.60 -1.69 -14.17
N SER A 225 -7.56 -1.81 -14.98
CA SER A 225 -6.80 -3.06 -15.22
C SER A 225 -6.32 -3.74 -13.93
N GLY A 226 -5.94 -3.00 -12.90
CA GLY A 226 -5.59 -3.54 -11.58
C GLY A 226 -6.79 -4.06 -10.80
N GLY A 227 -7.95 -3.41 -10.94
CA GLY A 227 -9.22 -3.89 -10.40
C GLY A 227 -9.64 -5.21 -11.02
N PHE A 228 -9.53 -5.31 -12.36
CA PHE A 228 -9.74 -6.54 -13.11
C PHE A 228 -8.77 -7.65 -12.65
N ALA A 229 -7.46 -7.38 -12.61
CA ALA A 229 -6.46 -8.36 -12.22
C ALA A 229 -6.68 -8.88 -10.79
N GLY A 230 -7.01 -7.99 -9.85
CA GLY A 230 -7.30 -8.34 -8.46
C GLY A 230 -8.56 -9.20 -8.30
N MET A 231 -9.69 -8.80 -8.90
CA MET A 231 -10.92 -9.61 -8.82
C MET A 231 -10.76 -10.97 -9.49
N LYS A 232 -10.05 -11.01 -10.63
CA LYS A 232 -9.75 -12.26 -11.34
C LYS A 232 -8.87 -13.17 -10.50
N ALA A 233 -7.83 -12.65 -9.84
CA ALA A 233 -6.96 -13.43 -8.97
C ALA A 233 -7.75 -14.11 -7.84
N VAL A 234 -8.69 -13.38 -7.21
CA VAL A 234 -9.57 -13.93 -6.16
C VAL A 234 -10.49 -15.04 -6.69
N LEU A 235 -11.08 -14.84 -7.87
CA LEU A 235 -11.96 -15.84 -8.50
C LEU A 235 -11.20 -17.08 -8.99
N LYS A 236 -9.96 -16.90 -9.47
CA LYS A 236 -9.11 -17.98 -10.01
C LYS A 236 -8.41 -18.77 -8.91
N HIS A 237 -8.03 -18.11 -7.83
CA HIS A 237 -7.33 -18.72 -6.70
C HIS A 237 -8.10 -18.48 -5.39
N PRO A 238 -9.36 -18.94 -5.31
CA PRO A 238 -10.19 -18.74 -4.12
C PRO A 238 -9.64 -19.50 -2.92
N ASP A 239 -8.70 -20.43 -3.10
CA ASP A 239 -7.96 -21.12 -2.03
C ASP A 239 -6.85 -20.26 -1.41
N LYS A 240 -6.39 -19.20 -2.11
CA LYS A 240 -5.27 -18.33 -1.70
C LYS A 240 -5.70 -16.93 -1.29
N PHE A 241 -6.78 -16.41 -1.88
CA PHE A 241 -7.23 -15.04 -1.65
C PHE A 241 -8.70 -15.00 -1.26
N LYS A 242 -9.04 -14.10 -0.33
CA LYS A 242 -10.38 -13.94 0.22
C LYS A 242 -11.21 -12.91 -0.53
N ALA A 243 -10.60 -11.77 -0.84
CA ALA A 243 -11.37 -10.59 -1.18
C ALA A 243 -10.66 -9.63 -2.15
N ALA A 244 -11.44 -8.81 -2.86
CA ALA A 244 -10.93 -7.74 -3.71
C ALA A 244 -11.77 -6.45 -3.58
N ILE A 245 -11.11 -5.30 -3.55
CA ILE A 245 -11.73 -3.98 -3.81
C ILE A 245 -11.39 -3.57 -5.25
N ALA A 246 -12.37 -3.65 -6.15
CA ALA A 246 -12.20 -3.38 -7.57
C ALA A 246 -12.87 -2.05 -7.95
N SER A 247 -12.05 -1.05 -8.28
CA SER A 247 -12.49 0.32 -8.57
C SER A 247 -12.51 0.58 -10.08
N GLY A 248 -13.68 0.89 -10.65
CA GLY A 248 -13.84 1.01 -12.11
C GLY A 248 -13.23 -0.14 -12.92
N PRO A 249 -13.40 -1.42 -12.56
CA PRO A 249 -12.72 -2.51 -13.24
C PRO A 249 -13.38 -2.83 -14.58
N ASP A 250 -12.59 -3.31 -15.53
CA ASP A 250 -13.12 -4.14 -16.61
C ASP A 250 -13.61 -5.48 -16.03
N ILE A 251 -14.54 -6.14 -16.73
CA ILE A 251 -15.13 -7.42 -16.28
C ILE A 251 -14.68 -8.61 -17.13
N VAL A 252 -14.08 -8.36 -18.28
CA VAL A 252 -13.61 -9.39 -19.23
C VAL A 252 -12.18 -9.09 -19.66
N PRO A 253 -11.37 -10.14 -19.94
CA PRO A 253 -10.04 -9.95 -20.48
C PRO A 253 -10.12 -9.33 -21.88
N ASP A 254 -9.30 -8.33 -22.14
CA ASP A 254 -9.32 -7.58 -23.39
C ASP A 254 -7.92 -7.27 -23.95
N SER A 255 -6.85 -7.79 -23.33
CA SER A 255 -5.51 -7.67 -23.88
C SER A 255 -5.43 -8.17 -25.33
N PRO A 256 -4.79 -7.41 -26.25
CA PRO A 256 -4.58 -7.86 -27.63
C PRO A 256 -3.66 -9.08 -27.71
N LEU A 257 -2.89 -9.38 -26.66
CA LEU A 257 -1.99 -10.53 -26.59
C LEU A 257 -2.74 -11.87 -26.51
N TRP A 258 -4.06 -11.85 -26.30
CA TRP A 258 -4.87 -13.07 -26.33
C TRP A 258 -5.16 -13.61 -27.73
N ALA A 259 -4.78 -12.90 -28.79
CA ALA A 259 -5.02 -13.37 -30.16
C ALA A 259 -4.36 -14.74 -30.40
N GLY A 260 -5.16 -15.77 -30.70
CA GLY A 260 -4.68 -17.15 -30.86
C GLY A 260 -4.60 -17.96 -29.55
N HIS A 261 -5.07 -17.39 -28.43
CA HIS A 261 -5.10 -17.99 -27.09
C HIS A 261 -6.51 -17.89 -26.46
N GLU A 262 -7.55 -18.14 -27.26
CA GLU A 262 -8.94 -17.92 -26.85
C GLU A 262 -9.36 -18.81 -25.67
N GLN A 263 -8.85 -20.03 -25.59
CA GLN A 263 -9.16 -20.93 -24.47
C GLN A 263 -8.54 -20.41 -23.17
N GLU A 264 -7.26 -20.05 -23.18
CA GLU A 264 -6.56 -19.48 -22.04
C GLU A 264 -7.19 -18.14 -21.63
N LYS A 265 -7.67 -17.34 -22.59
CA LYS A 265 -8.44 -16.12 -22.35
C LYS A 265 -9.72 -16.45 -21.56
N GLN A 266 -10.49 -17.46 -21.97
CA GLN A 266 -11.68 -17.87 -21.22
C GLN A 266 -11.35 -18.41 -19.82
N ASP A 267 -10.22 -19.09 -19.65
CA ASP A 267 -9.73 -19.54 -18.35
C ASP A 267 -9.26 -18.40 -17.43
N ASN A 268 -9.13 -17.19 -17.98
CA ASN A 268 -8.86 -15.95 -17.25
C ASN A 268 -10.07 -14.99 -17.25
N ASN A 269 -11.24 -15.41 -17.73
CA ASN A 269 -12.44 -14.57 -17.75
C ASN A 269 -13.18 -14.63 -16.40
N PRO A 270 -13.34 -13.51 -15.66
CA PRO A 270 -14.04 -13.48 -14.38
C PRO A 270 -15.44 -14.08 -14.41
N GLN A 271 -16.18 -13.94 -15.50
CA GLN A 271 -17.52 -14.53 -15.63
C GLN A 271 -17.47 -16.06 -15.67
N VAL A 272 -16.49 -16.63 -16.38
CA VAL A 272 -16.26 -18.08 -16.44
C VAL A 272 -15.77 -18.60 -15.09
N LEU A 273 -14.82 -17.89 -14.47
CA LEU A 273 -14.29 -18.24 -13.16
C LEU A 273 -15.37 -18.21 -12.08
N ALA A 274 -16.24 -17.20 -12.07
CA ALA A 274 -17.35 -17.13 -11.13
C ALA A 274 -18.37 -18.26 -11.33
N LYS A 275 -18.68 -18.65 -12.59
CA LYS A 275 -19.51 -19.84 -12.86
C LYS A 275 -18.88 -21.12 -12.33
N ARG A 276 -17.57 -21.30 -12.53
CA ARG A 276 -16.81 -22.46 -12.02
C ARG A 276 -16.85 -22.50 -10.50
N LEU A 277 -16.58 -21.38 -9.84
CA LEU A 277 -16.64 -21.29 -8.37
C LEU A 277 -18.04 -21.56 -7.84
N ALA A 278 -19.09 -21.04 -8.49
CA ALA A 278 -20.48 -21.32 -8.14
C ALA A 278 -20.83 -22.81 -8.28
N ALA A 279 -20.30 -23.50 -9.30
CA ALA A 279 -20.50 -24.95 -9.47
C ALA A 279 -19.82 -25.77 -8.36
N VAL A 280 -18.68 -25.31 -7.83
CA VAL A 280 -18.01 -25.92 -6.66
C VAL A 280 -18.71 -25.56 -5.34
N GLY A 281 -19.27 -24.35 -5.25
CA GLY A 281 -20.05 -23.86 -4.11
C GLY A 281 -19.24 -23.31 -2.93
N LYS A 282 -17.90 -23.40 -2.97
CA LYS A 282 -16.99 -22.92 -1.91
C LYS A 282 -15.55 -22.77 -2.44
N PRO A 283 -14.64 -22.10 -1.71
CA PRO A 283 -14.89 -21.25 -0.54
C PRO A 283 -15.52 -19.91 -0.93
N ASP A 284 -16.10 -19.22 0.05
CA ASP A 284 -16.64 -17.86 -0.16
C ASP A 284 -15.54 -16.85 -0.52
N VAL A 285 -15.82 -16.01 -1.50
CA VAL A 285 -15.01 -14.84 -1.92
C VAL A 285 -15.84 -13.56 -1.88
N TYR A 286 -15.16 -12.44 -1.64
CA TYR A 286 -15.80 -11.14 -1.39
C TYR A 286 -15.28 -10.08 -2.36
N LEU A 287 -16.14 -9.60 -3.27
CA LEU A 287 -15.77 -8.61 -4.28
C LEU A 287 -16.53 -7.29 -4.02
N ALA A 288 -15.82 -6.30 -3.49
CA ALA A 288 -16.35 -4.96 -3.30
C ALA A 288 -16.03 -4.10 -4.53
N PHE A 289 -17.06 -3.56 -5.16
CA PHE A 289 -16.91 -2.70 -6.33
C PHE A 289 -17.16 -1.24 -5.96
N GLN A 290 -16.42 -0.33 -6.57
CA GLN A 290 -16.81 1.07 -6.67
C GLN A 290 -16.68 1.58 -8.09
N VAL A 291 -17.59 2.46 -8.51
CA VAL A 291 -17.58 3.10 -9.83
C VAL A 291 -18.06 4.54 -9.69
N GLY A 292 -17.44 5.46 -10.42
CA GLY A 292 -17.91 6.83 -10.55
C GLY A 292 -19.14 6.94 -11.45
N THR A 293 -20.12 7.77 -11.07
CA THR A 293 -21.32 7.97 -11.91
C THR A 293 -21.05 8.81 -13.16
N ALA A 294 -19.88 9.44 -13.28
CA ALA A 294 -19.41 10.14 -14.48
C ALA A 294 -18.43 9.31 -15.33
N GLU A 295 -18.20 8.04 -14.98
CA GLU A 295 -17.48 7.09 -15.82
C GLU A 295 -18.29 6.69 -17.07
N PRO A 296 -17.64 6.11 -18.11
CA PRO A 296 -18.38 5.50 -19.22
C PRO A 296 -19.44 4.52 -18.71
N ALA A 297 -20.67 4.64 -19.23
CA ALA A 297 -21.80 3.82 -18.79
C ALA A 297 -21.54 2.30 -18.94
N SER A 298 -20.63 1.91 -19.84
CA SER A 298 -20.16 0.53 -20.00
C SER A 298 -19.57 -0.04 -18.71
N VAL A 299 -18.73 0.71 -17.99
CA VAL A 299 -18.06 0.21 -16.76
C VAL A 299 -19.11 -0.12 -15.70
N MET A 300 -19.99 0.84 -15.40
CA MET A 300 -21.06 0.65 -14.42
C MET A 300 -22.03 -0.46 -14.82
N SER A 301 -22.45 -0.52 -16.09
CA SER A 301 -23.38 -1.55 -16.55
C SER A 301 -22.77 -2.95 -16.49
N GLN A 302 -21.50 -3.12 -16.85
CA GLN A 302 -20.80 -4.40 -16.76
C GLN A 302 -20.65 -4.87 -15.31
N VAL A 303 -20.28 -3.97 -14.39
CA VAL A 303 -20.21 -4.29 -12.94
C VAL A 303 -21.58 -4.70 -12.41
N LYS A 304 -22.65 -3.94 -12.71
CA LYS A 304 -24.02 -4.27 -12.30
C LYS A 304 -24.49 -5.61 -12.87
N GLN A 305 -24.20 -5.89 -14.15
CA GLN A 305 -24.51 -7.17 -14.78
C GLN A 305 -23.75 -8.32 -14.13
N PHE A 306 -22.44 -8.15 -13.90
CA PHE A 306 -21.62 -9.17 -13.23
C PHE A 306 -22.21 -9.52 -11.86
N ARG A 307 -22.50 -8.51 -11.03
CA ARG A 307 -23.09 -8.72 -9.70
C ARG A 307 -24.43 -9.44 -9.76
N THR A 308 -25.30 -9.03 -10.67
CA THR A 308 -26.63 -9.64 -10.82
C THR A 308 -26.54 -11.11 -11.27
N GLN A 309 -25.62 -11.42 -12.19
CA GLN A 309 -25.50 -12.76 -12.76
C GLN A 309 -24.68 -13.71 -11.88
N TYR A 310 -23.62 -13.20 -11.25
CA TYR A 310 -22.57 -13.99 -10.61
C TYR A 310 -22.40 -13.75 -9.12
N GLY A 311 -23.00 -12.69 -8.56
CA GLY A 311 -22.96 -12.39 -7.11
C GLY A 311 -23.89 -13.28 -6.27
N LYS A 312 -23.78 -14.59 -6.43
CA LYS A 312 -24.62 -15.60 -5.77
C LYS A 312 -23.80 -16.82 -5.37
N GLY A 313 -24.30 -17.59 -4.41
CA GLY A 313 -23.57 -18.72 -3.85
C GLY A 313 -22.28 -18.24 -3.19
N PRO A 314 -21.10 -18.80 -3.53
CA PRO A 314 -19.83 -18.45 -2.90
C PRO A 314 -19.27 -17.08 -3.32
N VAL A 315 -19.87 -16.37 -4.27
CA VAL A 315 -19.39 -15.06 -4.74
C VAL A 315 -20.25 -13.96 -4.12
N HIS A 316 -19.74 -13.32 -3.08
CA HIS A 316 -20.41 -12.21 -2.39
C HIS A 316 -19.96 -10.89 -3.01
N THR A 317 -20.90 -9.98 -3.27
CA THR A 317 -20.56 -8.68 -3.88
C THR A 317 -21.25 -7.49 -3.22
N MET A 318 -20.57 -6.35 -3.21
CA MET A 318 -21.17 -5.04 -2.92
C MET A 318 -20.77 -4.03 -3.99
N LEU A 319 -21.54 -2.95 -4.12
CA LEU A 319 -21.24 -1.86 -5.05
C LEU A 319 -21.49 -0.53 -4.36
N HIS A 320 -20.52 0.37 -4.49
CA HIS A 320 -20.69 1.79 -4.20
C HIS A 320 -20.61 2.60 -5.48
N GLU A 321 -21.62 3.42 -5.74
CA GLU A 321 -21.62 4.35 -6.88
C GLU A 321 -21.24 5.73 -6.35
N ILE A 322 -20.11 6.27 -6.81
CA ILE A 322 -19.55 7.54 -6.34
C ILE A 322 -20.24 8.69 -7.09
N PRO A 323 -21.11 9.48 -6.44
CA PRO A 323 -21.85 10.53 -7.12
C PRO A 323 -20.88 11.59 -7.67
N GLY A 324 -20.92 11.81 -8.97
CA GLY A 324 -20.01 12.72 -9.68
C GLY A 324 -18.57 12.21 -9.80
N GLY A 325 -18.26 11.01 -9.29
CA GLY A 325 -16.93 10.40 -9.40
C GLY A 325 -16.55 10.11 -10.84
N GLN A 326 -15.27 10.29 -11.17
CA GLN A 326 -14.68 9.97 -12.47
C GLN A 326 -13.87 8.67 -12.38
N HIS A 327 -13.25 8.27 -13.50
CA HIS A 327 -12.40 7.08 -13.58
C HIS A 327 -10.99 7.38 -13.04
N ASP A 328 -10.87 7.66 -11.74
CA ASP A 328 -9.62 8.17 -11.16
C ASP A 328 -9.36 7.70 -9.72
N ALA A 329 -8.08 7.56 -9.38
CA ALA A 329 -7.67 7.09 -8.07
C ALA A 329 -7.96 8.09 -6.93
N HIS A 330 -8.04 9.40 -7.22
CA HIS A 330 -8.29 10.43 -6.20
C HIS A 330 -9.70 10.33 -5.63
N THR A 331 -10.68 9.97 -6.46
CA THR A 331 -12.06 9.74 -6.01
C THR A 331 -12.22 8.36 -5.38
N TYR A 332 -11.48 7.35 -5.83
CA TYR A 332 -11.56 5.98 -5.32
C TYR A 332 -11.09 5.81 -3.87
N VAL A 333 -9.95 6.37 -3.45
CA VAL A 333 -9.43 6.15 -2.08
C VAL A 333 -10.42 6.61 -1.00
N PRO A 334 -10.88 7.89 -0.96
CA PRO A 334 -11.80 8.32 0.08
C PRO A 334 -13.11 7.53 0.06
N ASN A 335 -13.56 7.09 -1.12
CA ASN A 335 -14.80 6.34 -1.27
C ASN A 335 -14.71 4.88 -0.82
N MET A 336 -13.51 4.32 -0.60
CA MET A 336 -13.37 3.02 0.05
C MET A 336 -13.99 3.02 1.46
N GLU A 337 -13.85 4.12 2.21
CA GLU A 337 -14.46 4.27 3.54
C GLU A 337 -15.87 4.86 3.48
N GLN A 338 -16.09 5.91 2.68
CA GLN A 338 -17.41 6.54 2.57
C GLN A 338 -18.48 5.57 2.03
N GLY A 339 -18.09 4.70 1.10
CA GLY A 339 -18.96 3.66 0.55
C GLY A 339 -19.04 2.38 1.38
N GLY A 340 -18.31 2.29 2.49
CA GLY A 340 -18.32 1.11 3.35
C GLY A 340 -17.51 -0.09 2.82
N LEU A 341 -16.72 0.06 1.75
CA LEU A 341 -16.02 -1.06 1.10
C LEU A 341 -14.93 -1.63 2.00
N ILE A 342 -14.07 -0.78 2.56
CA ILE A 342 -12.96 -1.25 3.39
C ILE A 342 -13.45 -1.89 4.68
N GLN A 343 -14.55 -1.38 5.25
CA GLN A 343 -15.24 -1.94 6.41
C GLN A 343 -15.80 -3.32 6.09
N TRP A 344 -16.48 -3.46 4.95
CA TRP A 344 -17.08 -4.71 4.54
C TRP A 344 -16.03 -5.78 4.26
N ILE A 345 -14.93 -5.43 3.57
CA ILE A 345 -13.82 -6.36 3.33
C ILE A 345 -13.16 -6.76 4.65
N SER A 346 -12.87 -5.79 5.52
CA SER A 346 -12.27 -6.02 6.83
C SER A 346 -13.09 -6.97 7.70
N LYS A 347 -14.43 -6.86 7.66
CA LYS A 347 -15.34 -7.73 8.41
C LYS A 347 -15.27 -9.20 7.98
N HIS A 348 -14.90 -9.48 6.73
CA HIS A 348 -14.84 -10.85 6.18
C HIS A 348 -13.43 -11.44 6.16
N MET A 349 -12.45 -10.69 6.65
CA MET A 349 -11.05 -11.07 6.71
C MET A 349 -10.60 -11.29 8.15
N GLN A 350 -9.52 -12.04 8.31
CA GLN A 350 -8.87 -12.23 9.59
C GLN A 350 -7.94 -11.03 9.87
N GLY A 351 -7.98 -10.51 11.10
CA GLY A 351 -7.07 -9.47 11.59
C GLY A 351 -6.02 -10.03 12.58
N PRO A 352 -5.05 -9.20 12.99
CA PRO A 352 -4.11 -9.57 14.04
C PRO A 352 -4.85 -9.74 15.38
N THR A 353 -4.39 -10.69 16.21
CA THR A 353 -4.94 -10.94 17.54
C THR A 353 -4.08 -10.24 18.61
N PRO A 354 -4.64 -9.39 19.49
CA PRO A 354 -3.84 -8.79 20.55
C PRO A 354 -3.38 -9.85 21.55
N ALA A 355 -2.16 -9.70 22.08
CA ALA A 355 -1.69 -10.46 23.22
C ALA A 355 -2.60 -10.19 24.42
N SER A 356 -2.97 -11.26 25.13
CA SER A 356 -3.80 -11.20 26.34
C SER A 356 -3.06 -10.61 27.53
#